data_AF-A0A6V7LUM5-F1
#
_entry.id   AF-A0A6V7LUM5-F1
#
_cell.length_a   1.000
_cell.length_b   1.000
_cell.length_c   1.000
_cell.angle_alpha   90.00
_cell.angle_beta   90.00
_cell.angle_gamma   90.00
#
_symmetry.space_group_name_H-M   'P 1'
#
loop_
_entity.id
_entity.type
_entity.pdbx_description
1 polymer ?
#
loop_
_entity_poly.entity_id
_entity_poly.type
_entity_poly.pdbx_seq_one_letter_code
_entity_poly.pdbx_strand_id
1 'polypeptide(L)'
;GSFPAKKDGRLTLGHEFSGTIVGLGSAVKIFKIGEQVAVDPNSGCNKCVYCHNGKYHFCQNGGINNTIGIFRNGGWATHCTVPETQ
;
A
#
# COMPACT_ATOMS: atom_id res chain seq x y z
N GLY A 1 5.35 -3.35 -24.84
CA GLY A 1 5.85 -2.51 -23.74
C GLY A 1 6.04 -3.35 -22.50
N SER A 2 6.93 -2.96 -21.58
CA SER A 2 7.04 -3.56 -20.25
C SER A 2 6.22 -2.77 -19.26
N PHE A 3 5.38 -3.45 -18.48
CA PHE A 3 4.67 -2.83 -17.37
C PHE A 3 5.56 -2.91 -16.12
N PRO A 4 5.75 -1.81 -15.37
CA PRO A 4 6.67 -1.77 -14.23
C PRO A 4 6.07 -2.43 -12.99
N ALA A 5 5.61 -3.68 -13.11
CA ALA A 5 5.07 -4.48 -12.01
C ALA A 5 5.99 -5.64 -11.65
N LYS A 6 5.63 -6.34 -10.56
CA LYS A 6 6.23 -7.62 -10.19
C LYS A 6 6.34 -8.52 -11.43
N LYS A 7 7.54 -9.04 -11.69
CA LYS A 7 7.84 -9.83 -12.90
C LYS A 7 7.52 -11.31 -12.77
N ASP A 8 7.33 -11.79 -11.54
CA ASP A 8 7.17 -13.20 -11.21
C ASP A 8 5.90 -13.46 -10.39
N GLY A 9 5.21 -14.57 -10.71
CA GLY A 9 3.99 -14.99 -10.02
C GLY A 9 2.74 -14.22 -10.43
N ARG A 10 1.65 -14.43 -9.67
CA ARG A 10 0.36 -13.78 -9.88
C ARG A 10 0.26 -12.51 -9.04
N LEU A 11 -0.33 -11.47 -9.63
CA LEU A 11 -0.53 -10.18 -9.02
C LEU A 11 -1.94 -9.67 -9.36
N THR A 12 -2.71 -9.31 -8.34
CA THR A 12 -3.90 -8.47 -8.53
C THR A 12 -3.47 -7.02 -8.64
N LEU A 13 -3.90 -6.33 -9.69
CA LEU A 13 -3.58 -4.92 -9.93
C LEU A 13 -4.53 -3.97 -9.17
N GLY A 14 -4.37 -2.67 -9.41
CA GLY A 14 -5.19 -1.60 -8.83
C GLY A 14 -4.50 -0.94 -7.64
N HIS A 15 -3.89 0.22 -7.87
CA HIS A 15 -3.15 0.98 -6.85
C HIS A 15 -3.85 2.26 -6.39
N GLU A 16 -4.97 2.62 -7.03
CA GLU A 16 -5.82 3.75 -6.61
C GLU A 16 -7.18 3.19 -6.24
N PHE A 17 -7.46 3.11 -4.93
CA PHE A 17 -8.73 2.60 -4.44
C PHE A 17 -9.05 3.11 -3.03
N SER A 18 -10.33 3.07 -2.71
CA SER A 18 -10.89 3.33 -1.40
C SER A 18 -11.85 2.20 -1.04
N GLY A 19 -12.23 2.12 0.23
CA GLY A 19 -13.18 1.11 0.67
C GLY A 19 -13.55 1.25 2.15
N THR A 20 -14.27 0.25 2.63
CA THR A 20 -14.69 0.15 4.03
C THR A 20 -13.88 -0.91 4.74
N ILE A 21 -13.36 -0.60 5.93
CA ILE A 21 -12.63 -1.57 6.75
C ILE A 21 -13.58 -2.66 7.23
N VAL A 22 -13.32 -3.91 6.82
CA VAL A 22 -14.11 -5.09 7.24
C VAL A 22 -13.37 -6.02 8.21
N GLY A 23 -12.09 -5.79 8.44
CA GLY A 23 -11.26 -6.56 9.36
C GLY A 23 -9.97 -5.84 9.71
N LEU A 24 -9.44 -6.11 10.89
CA LEU A 24 -8.24 -5.46 11.43
C LEU A 24 -7.27 -6.53 11.99
N GLY A 25 -5.98 -6.28 11.80
CA GLY A 25 -4.95 -7.06 12.53
C GLY A 25 -5.00 -6.76 14.02
N SER A 26 -4.64 -7.72 14.87
CA SER A 26 -4.73 -7.60 16.33
C SER A 26 -3.90 -6.44 16.92
N ALA A 27 -2.85 -6.02 16.21
CA ALA A 27 -1.98 -4.91 16.60
C ALA A 27 -2.50 -3.52 16.16
N VAL A 28 -3.47 -3.44 15.25
CA VAL A 28 -4.03 -2.17 14.74
C VAL A 28 -4.90 -1.53 15.81
N LYS A 29 -4.67 -0.24 16.11
CA LYS A 29 -5.37 0.47 17.19
C LYS A 29 -6.05 1.76 16.76
N ILE A 30 -5.64 2.34 15.64
CA ILE A 30 -6.09 3.69 15.24
C ILE A 30 -7.35 3.69 14.38
N PHE A 31 -7.69 2.54 13.79
CA PHE A 31 -8.84 2.38 12.90
C PHE A 31 -9.95 1.52 13.52
N LYS A 32 -11.16 1.63 12.95
CA LYS A 32 -12.32 0.83 13.33
C LYS A 32 -12.97 0.17 12.11
N ILE A 33 -13.54 -1.01 12.34
CA ILE A 33 -14.38 -1.68 11.33
C ILE A 33 -15.57 -0.76 11.00
N GLY A 34 -15.89 -0.64 9.70
CA GLY A 34 -16.93 0.24 9.17
C GLY A 34 -16.43 1.62 8.74
N GLU A 35 -15.20 2.02 9.09
CA GLU A 35 -14.63 3.28 8.60
C GLU A 35 -14.34 3.22 7.10
N GLN A 36 -14.62 4.34 6.42
CA GLN A 36 -14.26 4.54 5.01
C GLN A 36 -12.87 5.14 4.93
N VAL A 37 -12.00 4.51 4.14
CA VAL A 37 -10.60 4.91 3.98
C VAL A 37 -10.21 4.95 2.51
N ALA A 38 -9.29 5.84 2.17
CA ALA A 38 -8.53 5.79 0.93
C ALA A 38 -7.14 5.22 1.25
N VAL A 39 -6.60 4.38 0.37
CA VAL A 39 -5.29 3.75 0.57
C VAL A 39 -4.23 4.58 -0.15
N ASP A 40 -3.16 4.94 0.56
CA ASP A 40 -1.91 5.36 -0.09
C ASP A 40 -1.12 4.10 -0.51
N PRO A 41 -1.01 3.80 -1.81
CA PRO A 41 -0.34 2.59 -2.24
C PRO A 41 1.17 2.63 -1.96
N ASN A 42 1.74 3.82 -1.71
CA ASN A 42 3.16 4.01 -1.45
C ASN A 42 3.47 3.84 0.04
N SER A 43 4.72 3.50 0.33
CA SER A 43 5.20 3.35 1.70
C SER A 43 6.51 4.09 1.92
N GLY A 44 6.70 4.64 3.10
CA GLY A 44 7.97 5.23 3.54
C GLY A 44 8.66 4.32 4.55
N CYS A 45 10.00 4.23 4.51
CA CYS A 45 10.74 3.56 5.58
C CYS A 45 10.85 4.40 6.86
N ASN A 46 10.51 5.69 6.80
CA ASN A 46 10.55 6.67 7.89
C ASN A 46 11.92 6.86 8.55
N LYS A 47 13.00 6.43 7.86
CA LYS A 47 14.39 6.48 8.35
C LYS A 47 15.39 7.09 7.37
N CYS A 48 15.02 7.26 6.10
CA CYS A 48 15.93 7.80 5.08
C CYS A 48 15.76 9.31 4.90
N VAL A 49 16.73 9.95 4.23
CA VAL A 49 16.71 11.39 3.95
C VAL A 49 15.43 11.83 3.25
N TYR A 50 14.90 11.03 2.31
CA TYR A 50 13.67 11.36 1.61
C TYR A 50 12.45 11.36 2.54
N CYS A 51 12.31 10.33 3.38
CA CYS A 51 11.21 10.27 4.35
C CYS A 51 11.30 11.41 5.37
N HIS A 52 12.48 11.74 5.90
CA HIS A 52 12.64 12.85 6.84
C HIS A 52 12.35 14.22 6.23
N ASN A 53 12.48 14.35 4.90
CA ASN A 53 12.11 15.56 4.17
C ASN A 53 10.65 15.53 3.65
N GLY A 54 9.80 14.59 4.11
CA GLY A 54 8.40 14.47 3.67
C GLY A 54 8.24 13.95 2.24
N LYS A 55 9.32 13.50 1.60
CA LYS A 55 9.34 13.02 0.20
C LYS A 55 9.39 11.49 0.14
N TYR A 56 8.55 10.81 0.92
CA TYR A 56 8.61 9.34 1.05
C TYR A 56 8.34 8.60 -0.27
N HIS A 57 7.72 9.21 -1.27
CA HIS A 57 7.60 8.66 -2.62
C HIS A 57 8.96 8.46 -3.33
N PHE A 58 10.02 9.16 -2.90
CA PHE A 58 11.41 8.90 -3.33
C PHE A 58 12.16 7.94 -2.41
N CYS A 59 11.49 7.32 -1.44
CA CYS A 59 12.13 6.35 -0.58
C CYS A 59 12.63 5.16 -1.44
N GLN A 60 13.84 4.69 -1.14
CA GLN A 60 14.44 3.55 -1.84
C GLN A 60 14.16 2.23 -1.13
N ASN A 61 13.74 2.30 0.14
CA ASN A 61 13.46 1.16 1.01
C ASN A 61 11.95 0.88 1.15
N GLY A 62 11.12 1.91 0.96
CA GLY A 62 9.66 1.84 0.84
C GLY A 62 9.26 2.59 -0.43
N GLY A 63 8.11 2.29 -1.02
CA GLY A 63 7.72 2.88 -2.31
C GLY A 63 7.99 1.89 -3.43
N ILE A 64 9.05 2.08 -4.24
CA ILE A 64 9.16 1.43 -5.56
C ILE A 64 8.93 -0.09 -5.54
N ASN A 65 9.44 -0.86 -4.59
CA ASN A 65 9.29 -2.33 -4.58
C ASN A 65 8.14 -2.84 -3.72
N ASN A 66 7.40 -1.94 -3.06
CA ASN A 66 6.40 -2.29 -2.07
C ASN A 66 5.03 -1.65 -2.35
N THR A 67 4.88 -1.00 -3.50
CA THR A 67 3.64 -0.34 -3.92
C THR A 67 2.51 -1.36 -4.09
N ILE A 68 1.40 -1.13 -3.39
CA ILE A 68 0.18 -1.93 -3.51
C ILE A 68 -0.40 -1.77 -4.92
N GLY A 69 -0.82 -2.86 -5.56
CA GLY A 69 -1.33 -2.87 -6.93
C GLY A 69 -0.26 -2.86 -8.03
N ILE A 70 1.03 -2.83 -7.68
CA ILE A 70 2.16 -2.89 -8.61
C ILE A 70 3.15 -4.00 -8.24
N PHE A 71 3.52 -4.12 -6.95
CA PHE A 71 4.43 -5.15 -6.43
C PHE A 71 3.77 -6.06 -5.40
N ARG A 72 2.60 -5.66 -4.88
CA ARG A 72 1.73 -6.41 -3.97
C ARG A 72 0.30 -6.40 -4.50
N ASN A 73 -0.52 -7.39 -4.14
CA ASN A 73 -1.91 -7.45 -4.58
C ASN A 73 -2.68 -6.18 -4.22
N GLY A 74 -3.40 -5.62 -5.20
CA GLY A 74 -4.12 -4.36 -5.11
C GLY A 74 -5.65 -4.47 -5.10
N GLY A 75 -6.30 -3.34 -5.35
CA GLY A 75 -7.73 -3.12 -5.15
C GLY A 75 -8.66 -3.57 -6.28
N TRP A 76 -8.17 -4.13 -7.39
CA TRP A 76 -9.04 -4.77 -8.39
C TRP A 76 -9.49 -6.16 -7.91
N ALA A 77 -10.09 -6.18 -6.73
CA ALA A 77 -10.61 -7.33 -6.01
C ALA A 77 -11.73 -6.87 -5.07
N THR A 78 -12.50 -7.82 -4.54
CA THR A 78 -13.53 -7.52 -3.53
C THR A 78 -12.93 -7.12 -2.17
N HIS A 79 -11.69 -7.52 -1.91
CA HIS A 79 -10.95 -7.24 -0.68
C HIS A 79 -9.46 -7.07 -0.98
N CYS A 80 -8.80 -6.20 -0.22
CA CYS A 80 -7.35 -5.99 -0.28
C CYS A 80 -6.80 -5.83 1.14
N THR A 81 -5.71 -6.53 1.45
CA THR A 81 -5.02 -6.41 2.75
C THR A 81 -3.90 -5.39 2.65
N VAL A 82 -3.96 -4.35 3.47
CA VAL A 82 -2.96 -3.27 3.51
C VAL A 82 -2.40 -3.12 4.93
N PRO A 83 -1.15 -2.65 5.09
CA PRO A 83 -0.62 -2.26 6.40
C PRO A 83 -1.37 -1.05 6.96
N GLU A 84 -1.48 -0.93 8.28
CA GLU A 84 -2.10 0.24 8.96
C GLU A 84 -1.46 1.59 8.57
N THR A 85 -0.23 1.58 8.06
CA THR A 85 0.50 2.78 7.67
C THR A 85 0.24 3.23 6.22
N GLN A 86 -0.76 2.66 5.55
CA GLN A 86 -1.12 2.89 4.14
C GLN A 86 -2.62 3.10 4.01
#